data_AF-A0A9D5Z273-F1
#
_entry.id   AF-A0A9D5Z273-F1
#
_cell.length_a   1.000
_cell.length_b   1.000
_cell.length_c   1.000
_cell.angle_alpha   90.00
_cell.angle_beta   90.00
_cell.angle_gamma   90.00
#
_symmetry.space_group_name_H-M   'P 1'
#
loop_
_entity.id
_entity.type
_entity.pdbx_description
1 polymer ?
#
loop_
_entity_poly.entity_id
_entity_poly.type
_entity_poly.pdbx_seq_one_letter_code
_entity_poly.pdbx_strand_id
1 'polypeptide(L)'
;CQARKKEAIHTHINASFSALNVLKFEDIKAKNVNGETVISIASWKRRKFNQHLINLVFGKLGLDLSDEKVSQVYDEISEYGTIAA
;
A
#
# COMPACT_ATOMS: atom_id res chain seq x y z
N CYS A 1 16.37 -12.96 -12.68
CA CYS A 1 15.81 -14.00 -13.56
C CYS A 1 14.79 -13.38 -14.51
N GLN A 2 15.05 -13.36 -15.81
CA GLN A 2 14.05 -12.92 -16.80
C GLN A 2 13.17 -14.12 -17.16
N ALA A 3 11.85 -13.97 -16.99
CA ALA A 3 10.89 -14.96 -17.47
C ALA A 3 10.98 -15.02 -19.00
N ARG A 4 11.20 -16.22 -19.56
CA ARG A 4 11.32 -16.42 -21.02
C ARG A 4 10.06 -16.99 -21.67
N LYS A 5 9.14 -17.52 -20.86
CA LYS A 5 7.86 -18.07 -21.33
C LYS A 5 6.86 -16.95 -21.51
N LYS A 6 6.14 -16.96 -22.64
CA LYS A 6 5.13 -15.95 -23.00
C LYS A 6 4.10 -15.78 -21.90
N GLU A 7 3.59 -16.88 -21.37
CA GLU A 7 2.54 -16.92 -20.35
C GLU A 7 3.03 -16.26 -19.06
N ALA A 8 4.24 -16.59 -18.62
CA ALA A 8 4.85 -16.00 -17.44
C ALA A 8 5.03 -14.47 -17.59
N ILE A 9 5.48 -14.01 -18.76
CA ILE A 9 5.60 -12.58 -19.06
C ILE A 9 4.23 -11.89 -18.97
N HIS A 10 3.20 -12.45 -19.60
CA HIS A 10 1.83 -11.90 -19.53
C HIS A 10 1.32 -11.84 -18.10
N THR A 11 1.51 -12.91 -17.31
CA THR A 11 1.11 -12.92 -15.90
C THR A 11 1.80 -11.81 -15.10
N HIS A 12 3.11 -11.65 -15.25
CA HIS A 12 3.86 -10.59 -14.55
C HIS A 12 3.38 -9.18 -14.93
N ILE A 13 3.17 -8.94 -16.22
CA ILE A 13 2.69 -7.65 -16.73
C ILE A 13 1.28 -7.36 -16.22
N ASN A 14 0.35 -8.31 -16.37
CA ASN A 14 -1.03 -8.15 -15.93
C ASN A 14 -1.11 -7.93 -14.42
N ALA A 15 -0.39 -8.71 -13.61
CA ALA A 15 -0.33 -8.53 -12.16
C ALA A 15 0.21 -7.15 -11.78
N SER A 16 1.25 -6.66 -12.48
CA SER A 16 1.82 -5.34 -12.23
C SER A 16 0.84 -4.21 -12.56
N PHE A 17 0.13 -4.29 -13.69
CA PHE A 17 -0.90 -3.32 -14.06
C PHE A 17 -2.11 -3.36 -13.14
N SER A 18 -2.57 -4.54 -12.74
CA SER A 18 -3.64 -4.69 -11.75
C SER A 18 -3.25 -4.06 -10.42
N ALA A 19 -2.04 -4.32 -9.92
CA ALA A 19 -1.54 -3.70 -8.69
C ALA A 19 -1.48 -2.17 -8.82
N LEU A 20 -0.99 -1.64 -9.94
CA LEU A 20 -0.95 -0.20 -10.18
C LEU A 20 -2.34 0.42 -10.22
N ASN A 21 -3.31 -0.22 -10.86
CA ASN A 21 -4.68 0.29 -10.96
C ASN A 21 -5.36 0.31 -9.59
N VAL A 22 -5.17 -0.73 -8.77
CA VAL A 22 -5.67 -0.77 -7.39
C VAL A 22 -5.06 0.37 -6.57
N LEU A 23 -3.74 0.57 -6.64
CA LEU A 23 -3.07 1.66 -5.93
C LEU A 23 -3.59 3.04 -6.34
N LYS A 24 -3.76 3.29 -7.64
CA LYS A 24 -4.32 4.56 -8.14
C LYS A 24 -5.74 4.81 -7.63
N PHE A 25 -6.57 3.76 -7.63
CA PHE A 25 -7.93 3.85 -7.14
C PHE A 25 -8.00 4.19 -5.64
N GLU A 26 -7.16 3.53 -4.83
CA GLU A 26 -7.06 3.85 -3.41
C GLU A 26 -6.54 5.28 -3.16
N ASP A 27 -5.58 5.76 -3.96
CA ASP A 27 -5.06 7.12 -3.86
C ASP A 27 -6.11 8.20 -4.14
N ILE A 28 -6.88 8.01 -5.22
CA ILE A 28 -8.00 8.89 -5.57
C ILE A 28 -9.02 8.93 -4.43
N LYS A 29 -9.36 7.75 -3.87
CA LYS A 29 -10.28 7.66 -2.73
C LYS A 29 -9.76 8.35 -1.49
N ALA A 30 -8.48 8.17 -1.15
CA ALA A 30 -7.86 8.76 0.03
C ALA A 30 -7.77 10.29 -0.08
N LYS A 31 -7.46 10.82 -1.28
CA LYS A 31 -7.39 12.26 -1.52
C LYS A 31 -8.75 12.92 -1.72
N ASN A 32 -9.79 12.13 -2.01
CA ASN A 32 -11.14 12.60 -2.33
C ASN A 32 -11.15 13.62 -3.50
N VAL A 33 -10.39 13.34 -4.57
CA VAL A 33 -10.24 14.21 -5.74
C VAL A 33 -10.93 13.58 -6.96
N ASN A 34 -11.68 14.37 -7.73
CA ASN A 34 -12.38 13.91 -8.94
C ASN A 34 -11.61 14.19 -10.25
N GLY A 35 -10.28 14.16 -10.21
CA GLY A 35 -9.42 14.56 -11.33
C GLY A 35 -8.03 13.95 -11.27
N GLU A 36 -7.15 14.38 -12.19
CA GLU A 36 -5.78 13.92 -12.25
C GLU A 36 -4.99 14.34 -11.00
N THR A 37 -4.31 13.38 -10.37
CA THR A 37 -3.45 13.63 -9.21
C THR A 37 -2.10 12.95 -9.41
N VAL A 38 -1.05 13.57 -8.86
CA VAL A 38 0.28 12.94 -8.81
C VAL A 38 0.25 11.85 -7.74
N ILE A 39 0.71 10.65 -8.11
CA ILE A 39 0.83 9.50 -7.21
C ILE A 39 2.28 9.05 -7.11
N SER A 40 2.76 8.86 -5.88
CA SER A 40 4.04 8.21 -5.62
C SER A 40 3.83 6.72 -5.37
N ILE A 41 4.11 5.89 -6.37
CA ILE A 41 4.09 4.41 -6.25
C ILE A 41 5.01 3.96 -5.11
N ALA A 42 6.15 4.64 -4.94
CA ALA A 42 7.11 4.31 -3.90
C ALA A 42 6.56 4.60 -2.49
N SER A 43 5.82 5.71 -2.30
CA SER A 43 5.15 6.02 -1.02
C SER A 43 4.05 4.99 -0.73
N TRP A 44 3.21 4.67 -1.71
CA TRP A 44 2.16 3.66 -1.56
C TRP A 44 2.69 2.26 -1.22
N LYS A 45 3.77 1.84 -1.87
CA LYS A 45 4.42 0.56 -1.57
C LYS A 45 4.90 0.50 -0.13
N ARG A 46 5.52 1.59 0.37
CA ARG A 46 5.98 1.68 1.77
C ARG A 46 4.81 1.66 2.74
N ARG A 47 3.77 2.47 2.49
CA ARG A 47 2.56 2.49 3.31
C ARG A 47 1.93 1.12 3.46
N LYS A 48 1.70 0.41 2.35
CA LYS A 48 1.12 -0.95 2.37
C LYS A 48 2.01 -1.96 3.08
N PHE A 49 3.32 -1.85 2.93
CA PHE A 49 4.27 -2.69 3.65
C PHE A 49 4.20 -2.42 5.17
N ASN A 50 4.24 -1.16 5.58
CA ASN A 50 4.17 -0.76 6.99
C ASN A 50 2.86 -1.24 7.62
N GLN A 51 1.72 -1.00 6.95
CA GLN A 51 0.40 -1.48 7.36
C GLN A 51 0.38 -3.00 7.55
N HIS A 52 0.96 -3.75 6.62
CA HIS A 52 1.01 -5.21 6.75
C HIS A 52 1.89 -5.65 7.92
N LEU A 53 3.07 -5.06 8.06
CA LEU A 53 4.01 -5.37 9.14
C LEU A 53 3.39 -5.07 10.51
N ILE A 54 2.79 -3.90 10.68
CA ILE A 54 2.22 -3.50 11.98
C ILE A 54 0.99 -4.33 12.33
N ASN A 55 0.15 -4.69 11.36
CA ASN A 55 -0.96 -5.63 11.60
C ASN A 55 -0.47 -6.99 12.10
N LEU A 56 0.66 -7.50 11.56
CA LEU A 56 1.26 -8.74 12.05
C LEU A 56 1.81 -8.59 13.48
N VAL A 57 2.46 -7.46 13.78
CA VAL A 57 3.01 -7.19 15.12
C VAL A 57 1.88 -7.03 16.14
N PHE A 58 0.88 -6.22 15.82
CA PHE A 58 -0.28 -5.98 16.68
C PHE A 58 -1.06 -7.26 16.94
N GLY A 59 -1.30 -8.06 15.90
CA GLY A 59 -1.94 -9.37 16.05
C GLY A 59 -1.15 -10.34 16.96
N LYS A 60 0.19 -10.28 16.94
CA LYS A 60 1.03 -11.08 17.86
C LYS A 60 1.02 -10.56 19.29
N LEU A 61 0.84 -9.25 19.48
CA LEU A 61 0.80 -8.60 20.79
C LEU A 61 -0.63 -8.52 21.38
N GLY A 62 -1.65 -8.91 20.61
CA GLY A 62 -3.06 -8.81 21.02
C GLY A 62 -3.57 -7.36 21.05
N LEU A 63 -2.99 -6.47 20.25
CA LEU A 63 -3.42 -5.08 20.13
C LEU A 63 -4.53 -4.96 19.09
N ASP A 64 -5.59 -4.26 19.46
CA ASP A 64 -6.78 -4.09 18.63
C ASP A 64 -6.91 -2.63 18.15
N LEU A 65 -7.27 -2.42 16.88
CA LEU A 65 -7.45 -1.08 16.29
C LEU A 65 -8.69 -0.34 16.84
N SER A 66 -9.55 -1.01 17.63
CA SER A 66 -10.63 -0.37 18.39
C SER A 66 -10.12 0.49 19.55
N ASP A 67 -8.88 0.25 20.02
CA ASP A 67 -8.21 1.15 20.96
C ASP A 67 -7.69 2.38 20.20
N GLU A 68 -8.14 3.56 20.62
CA GLU A 68 -7.77 4.84 20.02
C GLU A 68 -6.25 5.03 19.91
N LYS A 69 -5.49 4.65 20.94
CA LYS A 69 -4.02 4.80 20.93
C LYS A 69 -3.39 3.86 19.92
N VAL A 70 -3.90 2.64 19.81
CA VAL A 70 -3.41 1.65 18.84
C VAL A 70 -3.71 2.13 17.42
N SER A 71 -4.90 2.70 17.17
CA SER A 71 -5.25 3.28 15.88
C SER A 71 -4.37 4.49 15.51
N GLN A 72 -4.11 5.40 16.46
CA GLN A 72 -3.24 6.55 16.22
C GLN A 72 -1.81 6.11 15.85
N VAL A 73 -1.24 5.14 16.59
CA VAL A 73 0.08 4.59 16.27
C VAL A 73 0.07 3.86 14.92
N TYR A 74 -1.02 3.16 14.59
CA TYR A 74 -1.17 2.51 13.29
C TYR A 74 -1.08 3.53 12.14
N ASP A 75 -1.80 4.65 12.24
CA ASP A 75 -1.82 5.69 11.21
C ASP A 75 -0.45 6.37 11.07
N GLU A 76 0.20 6.70 12.19
CA GLU A 76 1.53 7.32 12.18
C GLU A 76 2.58 6.41 11.51
N ILE A 77 2.64 5.14 11.92
CA ILE A 77 3.61 4.18 11.39
C ILE A 77 3.28 3.78 9.94
N SER A 78 2.00 3.83 9.55
CA SER A 78 1.61 3.62 8.15
C SER A 78 2.32 4.61 7.22
N GLU A 79 2.54 5.85 7.65
CA GLU A 79 3.21 6.88 6.85
C GLU A 79 4.74 6.87 6.96
N TYR A 80 5.31 6.01 7.80
CA TYR A 80 6.75 5.99 8.06
C TYR A 80 7.58 5.77 6.77
N GLY A 81 8.49 6.70 6.49
CA GLY A 81 9.38 6.64 5.33
C GLY A 81 8.70 6.87 3.97
N THR A 82 7.43 7.28 3.96
CA THR A 82 6.79 7.77 2.74
C THR A 82 7.49 9.03 2.25
N ILE A 83 7.55 9.21 0.94
CA ILE A 83 8.11 10.41 0.32
C ILE A 83 6.96 11.39 0.19
N ALA A 84 7.11 12.59 0.78
CA ALA A 84 6.21 13.70 0.54
C ALA A 84 6.27 14.04 -0.96
N ALA A 85 5.10 14.03 -1.60
CA ALA A 85 4.96 14.47 -2.99
C ALA A 85 5.00 16.00 -3.07
#